data_AF-A0A8J6E566-F1
#
_entry.id   AF-A0A8J6E566-F1
#
_cell.length_a   1.000
_cell.length_b   1.000
_cell.length_c   1.000
_cell.angle_alpha   90.00
_cell.angle_beta   90.00
_cell.angle_gamma   90.00
#
_symmetry.space_group_name_H-M   'P 1'
#
loop_
_entity.id
_entity.type
_entity.pdbx_description
1 polymer ?
#
loop_
_entity_poly.entity_id
_entity_poly.type
_entity_poly.pdbx_seq_one_letter_code
_entity_poly.pdbx_strand_id
1 'polypeptide(L)'
;MFSEIRAVFSRRYLLQNTALEVFMANRTSVMFNFPDQATVKKVVYSLPRVGVGTSYGLPQARRISLATPRQLYKSSNMTQRWQRREISNFEYLMFLNTIAGRTYNDLNQYPVFPWVLTNYESEELDLTLPGNFRDLS
;
A
#
# COMPACT_ATOMS: atom_id res chain seq x y z
N MET A 1 -8.17 4.06 -24.52
CA MET A 1 -9.08 4.20 -23.36
C MET A 1 -8.46 3.79 -22.02
N PHE A 2 -7.31 3.09 -21.96
CA PHE A 2 -6.67 2.70 -20.69
C PHE A 2 -5.31 3.35 -20.38
N SER A 3 -4.94 4.43 -21.08
CA SER A 3 -3.64 5.10 -20.93
C SER A 3 -3.38 5.66 -19.54
N GLU A 4 -4.46 6.01 -18.81
CA GLU A 4 -4.37 6.65 -17.50
C GLU A 4 -4.11 5.67 -16.34
N ILE A 5 -4.30 4.37 -16.55
CA ILE A 5 -4.11 3.38 -15.48
C ILE A 5 -2.61 3.21 -15.21
N ARG A 6 -2.19 3.41 -13.96
CA ARG A 6 -0.78 3.33 -13.53
C ARG A 6 -0.46 2.15 -12.65
N ALA A 7 -1.42 1.67 -11.87
CA ALA A 7 -1.28 0.47 -11.06
C ALA A 7 -2.62 -0.20 -10.81
N VAL A 8 -2.58 -1.52 -10.62
CA VAL A 8 -3.74 -2.36 -10.32
C VAL A 8 -3.33 -3.32 -9.21
N PHE A 9 -4.09 -3.31 -8.11
CA PHE A 9 -3.83 -4.15 -6.94
C PHE A 9 -5.02 -5.04 -6.62
N SER A 10 -4.77 -6.32 -6.38
CA SER A 10 -5.72 -7.18 -5.68
C SER A 10 -5.94 -6.66 -4.26
N ARG A 11 -7.20 -6.67 -3.82
CA ARG A 11 -7.62 -6.20 -2.50
C ARG A 11 -8.53 -7.23 -1.82
N ARG A 12 -8.70 -7.04 -0.52
CA ARG A 12 -9.74 -7.72 0.24
C ARG A 12 -10.89 -6.77 0.50
N TYR A 13 -12.11 -7.30 0.55
CA TYR A 13 -13.29 -6.59 1.04
C TYR A 13 -14.00 -7.50 2.03
N LEU A 14 -14.28 -7.00 3.24
CA LEU A 14 -14.79 -7.83 4.35
C LEU A 14 -13.94 -9.10 4.55
N LEU A 15 -12.62 -8.95 4.47
CA LEU A 15 -11.61 -10.01 4.56
C LEU A 15 -11.61 -11.05 3.41
N GLN A 16 -12.53 -10.95 2.45
CA GLN A 16 -12.59 -11.82 1.27
C GLN A 16 -11.68 -11.30 0.17
N ASN A 17 -10.89 -12.17 -0.48
CA ASN A 17 -9.99 -11.80 -1.58
C ASN A 17 -10.73 -11.66 -2.92
N THR A 18 -11.70 -10.76 -2.95
CA THR A 18 -12.67 -10.57 -4.04
C THR A 18 -12.70 -9.15 -4.56
N ALA A 19 -11.74 -8.30 -4.17
CA ALA A 19 -11.71 -6.89 -4.56
C ALA A 19 -10.47 -6.53 -5.41
N LEU A 20 -10.57 -5.40 -6.09
CA LEU A 20 -9.53 -4.82 -6.92
C LEU A 20 -9.51 -3.31 -6.74
N GLU A 21 -8.33 -2.70 -6.74
CA GLU A 21 -8.16 -1.26 -6.75
C GLU A 21 -7.30 -0.82 -7.92
N VAL A 22 -7.78 0.22 -8.63
CA VAL A 22 -7.12 0.78 -9.82
C VAL A 22 -6.67 2.20 -9.51
N PHE A 23 -5.39 2.49 -9.73
CA PHE A 23 -4.77 3.80 -9.54
C PHE A 23 -4.52 4.47 -10.88
N MET A 24 -4.91 5.74 -10.97
CA MET A 24 -4.87 6.54 -12.19
C MET A 24 -3.69 7.54 -12.18
N ALA A 25 -3.35 8.10 -13.35
CA ALA A 25 -2.24 9.05 -13.51
C ALA A 25 -2.42 10.35 -12.72
N ASN A 26 -3.67 10.79 -12.52
CA ASN A 26 -4.05 11.93 -11.69
C ASN A 26 -3.99 11.64 -10.17
N ARG A 27 -3.43 10.49 -9.76
CA ARG A 27 -3.33 10.01 -8.37
C ARG A 27 -4.65 9.65 -7.68
N THR A 28 -5.78 9.72 -8.39
CA THR A 28 -7.03 9.14 -7.89
C THR A 28 -6.98 7.62 -7.95
N SER A 29 -7.80 6.98 -7.12
CA SER A 29 -7.98 5.53 -7.13
C SER A 29 -9.46 5.19 -6.99
N VAL A 30 -9.86 4.05 -7.55
CA VAL A 30 -11.21 3.51 -7.41
C VAL A 30 -11.10 2.04 -7.05
N MET A 31 -11.84 1.63 -6.02
CA MET A 31 -11.92 0.25 -5.53
C MET A 31 -13.25 -0.39 -5.95
N PHE A 32 -13.17 -1.66 -6.36
CA PHE A 32 -14.31 -2.48 -6.76
C PHE A 32 -14.28 -3.80 -6.00
N ASN A 33 -15.45 -4.26 -5.53
CA ASN A 33 -15.64 -5.62 -5.04
C ASN A 33 -16.38 -6.46 -6.08
N PHE A 34 -16.06 -7.74 -6.15
CA PHE A 34 -16.61 -8.71 -7.09
C PHE A 34 -17.22 -9.91 -6.33
N PRO A 35 -18.02 -10.75 -7.00
CA PRO A 35 -18.61 -11.94 -6.36
C PRO A 35 -17.58 -12.97 -5.90
N ASP A 36 -16.47 -13.13 -6.64
CA ASP A 36 -15.47 -14.16 -6.37
C ASP A 36 -14.07 -13.79 -6.89
N GLN A 37 -13.06 -14.54 -6.44
CA GLN A 37 -11.66 -14.34 -6.83
C GLN A 37 -11.41 -14.69 -8.32
N ALA A 38 -12.22 -15.59 -8.90
CA ALA A 38 -12.08 -15.95 -10.31
C ALA A 38 -12.45 -14.75 -11.22
N THR A 39 -13.43 -13.96 -10.81
CA THR A 39 -13.86 -12.73 -11.47
C THR A 39 -12.79 -11.66 -11.37
N VAL A 40 -12.19 -11.45 -10.19
CA VAL A 40 -11.03 -10.55 -10.02
C VAL A 40 -9.92 -10.92 -11.01
N LYS A 41 -9.58 -12.21 -11.10
CA LYS A 41 -8.58 -12.70 -12.04
C LYS A 41 -8.95 -12.34 -13.47
N LYS A 42 -10.16 -12.67 -13.93
CA LYS A 42 -10.64 -12.33 -15.29
C LYS A 42 -10.50 -10.83 -15.58
N VAL A 43 -10.93 -9.98 -14.65
CA VAL A 43 -10.84 -8.51 -14.79
C VAL A 43 -9.38 -8.06 -14.93
N VAL A 44 -8.47 -8.53 -14.08
CA VAL A 44 -7.04 -8.20 -14.19
C VAL A 44 -6.44 -8.63 -15.54
N TYR A 45 -6.88 -9.75 -16.11
CA TYR A 45 -6.43 -10.20 -17.44
C TYR A 45 -6.94 -9.33 -18.59
N SER A 46 -8.06 -8.64 -18.42
CA SER A 46 -8.61 -7.66 -19.36
C SER A 46 -8.00 -6.26 -19.22
N LEU A 47 -7.40 -5.93 -18.05
CA LEU A 47 -6.76 -4.64 -17.80
C LEU A 47 -5.33 -4.54 -18.38
N PRO A 48 -4.78 -3.32 -18.56
CA PRO A 48 -3.39 -3.12 -18.97
C PRO A 48 -2.38 -3.82 -18.08
N ARG A 49 -1.22 -4.17 -18.64
CA ARG A 49 -0.13 -4.86 -17.92
C ARG A 49 0.70 -3.89 -17.08
N VAL A 50 0.07 -3.19 -16.14
CA VAL A 50 0.73 -2.17 -15.31
C VAL A 50 1.32 -2.72 -14.01
N GLY A 51 0.91 -3.93 -13.60
CA GLY A 51 1.30 -4.49 -12.30
C GLY A 51 0.83 -3.61 -11.15
N VAL A 52 1.69 -3.43 -10.14
CA VAL A 52 1.46 -2.57 -8.98
C VAL A 52 2.15 -1.21 -9.12
N GLY A 53 2.38 -0.76 -10.36
CA GLY A 53 3.13 0.45 -10.67
C GLY A 53 4.65 0.23 -10.69
N THR A 54 5.40 1.31 -10.89
CA THR A 54 6.87 1.28 -11.05
C THR A 54 7.64 1.60 -9.78
N SER A 55 6.98 2.20 -8.78
CA SER A 55 7.64 2.77 -7.59
C SER A 55 8.20 1.73 -6.62
N TYR A 56 7.73 0.48 -6.68
CA TYR A 56 8.08 -0.56 -5.71
C TYR A 56 9.19 -1.51 -6.19
N GLY A 57 9.85 -1.21 -7.30
CA GLY A 57 10.91 -2.05 -7.87
C GLY A 57 10.43 -3.42 -8.33
N LEU A 58 9.14 -3.54 -8.67
CA LEU A 58 8.51 -4.78 -9.12
C LEU A 58 8.22 -4.74 -10.63
N PRO A 59 8.26 -5.89 -11.33
CA PRO A 59 7.92 -5.94 -12.75
C PRO A 59 6.47 -5.52 -13.01
N GLN A 60 6.22 -4.78 -14.08
CA GLN A 60 4.87 -4.43 -14.54
C GLN A 60 4.22 -5.62 -15.25
N ALA A 61 3.68 -6.54 -14.47
CA ALA A 61 3.01 -7.74 -14.98
C ALA A 61 1.71 -8.01 -14.22
N ARG A 62 0.70 -8.54 -14.92
CA ARG A 62 -0.61 -8.88 -14.34
C ARG A 62 -0.51 -9.86 -13.17
N ARG A 63 0.48 -10.76 -13.19
CA ARG A 63 0.77 -11.67 -12.08
C ARG A 63 1.15 -10.92 -10.80
N ILE A 64 1.77 -9.75 -10.91
CA ILE A 64 2.15 -8.91 -9.77
C ILE A 64 0.91 -8.19 -9.21
N SER A 65 -0.04 -7.76 -10.06
CA SER A 65 -1.34 -7.25 -9.59
C SER A 65 -2.13 -8.27 -8.78
N LEU A 66 -1.96 -9.57 -9.08
CA LEU A 66 -2.60 -10.69 -8.37
C LEU A 66 -1.72 -11.29 -7.26
N ALA A 67 -0.52 -10.74 -7.03
CA ALA A 67 0.39 -11.28 -6.03
C ALA A 67 -0.13 -11.03 -4.61
N THR A 68 0.11 -11.98 -3.72
CA THR A 68 -0.21 -11.83 -2.30
C THR A 68 0.64 -10.74 -1.64
N PRO A 69 0.18 -10.11 -0.55
CA PRO A 69 0.98 -9.15 0.22
C PRO A 69 2.39 -9.66 0.57
N ARG A 70 2.51 -10.93 0.95
CA ARG A 70 3.79 -11.57 1.29
C ARG A 70 4.73 -11.65 0.09
N GLN A 71 4.21 -11.95 -1.10
CA GLN A 71 5.01 -11.99 -2.33
C GLN A 71 5.46 -10.58 -2.73
N LEU A 72 4.58 -9.58 -2.66
CA LEU A 72 4.92 -8.18 -2.94
C LEU A 72 6.01 -7.68 -2.00
N TYR A 73 5.89 -7.95 -0.70
CA TYR A 73 6.90 -7.61 0.29
C TYR A 73 8.26 -8.24 -0.03
N LYS A 74 8.29 -9.58 -0.22
CA LYS A 74 9.54 -10.32 -0.45
C LYS A 74 10.27 -9.93 -1.74
N SER A 75 9.52 -9.60 -2.79
CA SER A 75 10.08 -9.31 -4.11
C SER A 75 10.37 -7.82 -4.36
N SER A 76 9.89 -6.92 -3.49
CA SER A 76 10.13 -5.48 -3.61
C SER A 76 11.51 -5.11 -3.08
N ASN A 77 12.10 -4.04 -3.63
CA ASN A 77 13.34 -3.45 -3.11
C ASN A 77 13.11 -2.34 -2.06
N MET A 78 11.86 -2.07 -1.69
CA MET A 78 11.51 -0.92 -0.83
C MET A 78 12.15 -0.98 0.56
N THR A 79 12.31 -2.18 1.14
CA THR A 79 12.99 -2.34 2.43
C THR A 79 14.45 -1.91 2.36
N GLN A 80 15.17 -2.29 1.30
CA GLN A 80 16.57 -1.89 1.11
C GLN A 80 16.68 -0.38 0.88
N ARG A 81 15.77 0.20 0.09
CA ARG A 81 15.71 1.66 -0.13
C ARG A 81 15.48 2.42 1.16
N TRP A 82 14.59 1.93 2.03
CA TRP A 82 14.34 2.52 3.35
C TRP A 82 15.57 2.42 4.25
N GLN A 83 16.21 1.26 4.33
CA GLN A 83 17.45 1.06 5.12
C GLN A 83 18.60 1.96 4.64
N ARG A 84 18.68 2.23 3.33
CA ARG A 84 19.65 3.16 2.72
C ARG A 84 19.24 4.63 2.81
N ARG A 85 18.11 4.95 3.45
CA ARG A 85 17.53 6.29 3.58
C ARG A 85 17.20 6.96 2.24
N GLU A 86 16.97 6.17 1.19
CA GLU A 86 16.48 6.65 -0.11
C GLU A 86 14.98 6.96 -0.09
N ILE A 87 14.26 6.45 0.90
CA ILE A 87 12.86 6.76 1.21
C ILE A 87 12.72 6.97 2.73
N SER A 88 11.80 7.85 3.11
CA SER A 88 11.50 8.20 4.50
C SER A 88 10.72 7.09 5.24
N ASN A 89 10.66 7.19 6.57
CA ASN A 89 9.81 6.33 7.40
C ASN A 89 8.34 6.40 6.98
N PHE A 90 7.84 7.60 6.67
CA PHE A 90 6.46 7.79 6.22
C PHE A 90 6.19 7.06 4.90
N GLU A 91 7.08 7.20 3.91
CA GLU A 91 6.94 6.52 2.61
C GLU A 91 7.02 5.01 2.76
N TYR A 92 7.91 4.51 3.62
CA TYR A 92 8.02 3.07 3.86
C TYR A 92 6.77 2.52 4.57
N LEU A 93 6.25 3.22 5.58
CA LEU A 93 4.99 2.84 6.24
C LEU A 93 3.80 2.90 5.26
N MET A 94 3.74 3.90 4.37
CA MET A 94 2.74 3.95 3.31
C MET A 94 2.84 2.77 2.34
N PHE A 95 4.05 2.38 1.97
CA PHE A 95 4.29 1.18 1.16
C PHE A 95 3.75 -0.07 1.88
N LEU A 96 4.12 -0.28 3.15
CA LEU A 96 3.66 -1.42 3.94
C LEU A 96 2.12 -1.47 4.04
N ASN A 97 1.49 -0.34 4.34
CA ASN A 97 0.02 -0.22 4.35
C ASN A 97 -0.58 -0.62 2.98
N THR A 98 -0.04 -0.08 1.89
CA THR A 98 -0.55 -0.31 0.53
C THR A 98 -0.45 -1.77 0.10
N ILE A 99 0.69 -2.44 0.36
CA ILE A 99 0.86 -3.85 0.00
C ILE A 99 0.08 -4.79 0.92
N ALA A 100 -0.20 -4.39 2.17
CA ALA A 100 -1.06 -5.12 3.08
C ALA A 100 -2.55 -5.09 2.66
N GLY A 101 -2.90 -4.22 1.71
CA GLY A 101 -4.25 -4.08 1.18
C GLY A 101 -5.04 -2.92 1.79
N ARG A 102 -4.40 -2.06 2.60
CA ARG A 102 -5.04 -0.87 3.16
C ARG A 102 -5.20 0.21 2.10
N THR A 103 -6.30 0.96 2.19
CA THR A 103 -6.71 1.94 1.17
C THR A 103 -7.53 3.07 1.78
N TYR A 104 -7.54 4.23 1.11
CA TYR A 104 -8.42 5.36 1.43
C TYR A 104 -9.87 5.12 1.00
N ASN A 105 -10.14 4.14 0.12
CA ASN A 105 -11.46 3.84 -0.42
C ASN A 105 -12.33 2.95 0.49
N ASP A 106 -11.75 2.32 1.52
CA ASP A 106 -12.48 1.52 2.52
C ASP A 106 -12.02 1.93 3.92
N LEU A 107 -12.89 2.64 4.64
CA LEU A 107 -12.60 3.13 6.00
C LEU A 107 -12.32 2.00 7.00
N ASN A 108 -12.84 0.79 6.78
CA ASN A 108 -12.56 -0.36 7.63
C ASN A 108 -11.14 -0.92 7.42
N GLN A 109 -10.49 -0.53 6.33
CA GLN A 109 -9.14 -0.95 5.94
C GLN A 109 -8.24 0.27 5.73
N TYR A 110 -8.46 1.34 6.47
CA TYR A 110 -7.68 2.57 6.35
C TYR A 110 -6.19 2.36 6.70
N PRO A 111 -5.25 3.12 6.12
CA PRO A 111 -3.84 3.10 6.53
C PRO A 111 -3.65 3.32 8.04
N VAL A 112 -2.72 2.58 8.63
CA VAL A 112 -2.39 2.65 10.07
C VAL A 112 -0.97 3.15 10.26
N PHE A 113 -0.80 3.99 11.26
CA PHE A 113 0.47 4.56 11.69
C PHE A 113 0.61 4.41 13.21
N PRO A 114 1.83 4.22 13.72
CA PRO A 114 2.07 4.21 15.15
C PRO A 114 1.93 5.62 15.72
N TRP A 115 1.43 5.71 16.95
CA TRP A 115 1.66 6.90 17.77
C TRP A 115 3.15 7.01 18.08
N VAL A 116 3.76 8.15 17.76
CA VAL A 116 5.21 8.36 17.93
C VAL A 116 5.51 9.15 19.19
N LEU A 117 4.73 10.20 19.45
CA LEU A 117 4.90 11.04 20.63
C LEU A 117 4.01 10.56 21.78
N THR A 118 4.48 10.77 23.00
CA THR A 118 3.73 10.46 24.24
C THR A 118 3.37 11.72 25.01
N ASN A 119 4.17 12.78 24.87
CA ASN A 119 3.96 14.05 25.56
C ASN A 119 3.17 15.02 24.67
N TYR A 120 1.95 15.35 25.12
CA TYR A 120 1.04 16.31 24.49
C TYR A 120 0.63 17.44 25.43
N GLU A 121 1.28 17.56 26.60
CA GLU A 121 0.90 18.49 27.68
C GLU A 121 1.92 19.61 27.86
N SER A 122 3.21 19.34 27.62
CA SER A 122 4.27 20.35 27.75
C SER A 122 4.14 21.45 26.69
N GLU A 123 4.41 22.70 27.09
CA GLU A 123 4.43 23.85 26.17
C GLU A 123 5.53 23.72 25.11
N GLU A 124 6.67 23.12 25.48
CA GLU A 124 7.78 22.80 24.58
C GLU A 124 8.01 21.28 24.50
N LEU A 125 8.32 20.80 23.29
CA LEU A 125 8.59 19.39 23.02
C LEU A 125 10.07 19.18 22.64
N ASP A 126 10.85 18.67 23.58
CA ASP A 126 12.24 18.28 23.34
C ASP A 126 12.32 16.92 22.63
N LEU A 127 12.73 16.93 21.36
CA LEU A 127 12.87 15.72 20.53
C LEU A 127 14.14 14.90 20.82
N THR A 128 14.99 15.35 21.75
CA THR A 128 16.17 14.61 22.21
C THR A 128 15.87 13.76 23.44
N LEU A 129 14.79 14.05 24.17
CA LEU A 129 14.38 13.33 25.37
C LEU A 129 13.66 12.02 25.02
N PRO A 130 14.22 10.83 25.35
CA PRO A 130 13.61 9.55 25.00
C PRO A 130 12.20 9.36 25.59
N GLY A 131 11.92 9.97 26.75
CA GLY A 131 10.62 9.89 27.41
C GLY A 131 9.46 10.52 26.63
N ASN A 132 9.75 11.38 25.65
CA ASN A 132 8.74 12.01 24.78
C ASN A 132 8.28 11.10 23.63
N PHE A 133 8.89 9.91 23.47
CA PHE A 133 8.59 8.97 22.41
C PHE A 133 7.97 7.68 22.95
N ARG A 134 7.02 7.13 22.18
CA ARG A 134 6.39 5.84 22.47
C ARG A 134 7.40 4.71 22.24
N ASP A 135 7.35 3.68 23.09
CA ASP A 135 7.99 2.39 22.79
C ASP A 135 7.34 1.75 21.53
N LEU A 136 8.17 1.43 20.55
CA LEU A 136 7.79 0.87 19.25
C LEU A 136 8.07 -0.63 19.12
N SER A 137 8.52 -1.29 20.20
CA SER A 137 8.85 -2.72 20.23
C SER A 137 7.66 -3.66 20.47
#